data_AF-A0A3D1CH75-F1
#
_entry.id   AF-A0A3D1CH75-F1
#
_cell.length_a   1.000
_cell.length_b   1.000
_cell.length_c   1.000
_cell.angle_alpha   90.00
_cell.angle_beta   90.00
_cell.angle_gamma   90.00
#
_symmetry.space_group_name_H-M   'P 1'
#
loop_
_entity.id
_entity.type
_entity.pdbx_description
1 polymer ?
#
loop_
_entity_poly.entity_id
_entity_poly.type
_entity_poly.pdbx_seq_one_letter_code
_entity_poly.pdbx_strand_id
1 'polypeptide(L)'
;MTEIHRDDRLFVDEKTNTLPDIFKKKIIVEYHKRLKNQSRREANLYLLNISEHIESAVLSRLSLKTLNADEDDLKILAESEAQECIFIWQSSNSESLKKPYTRILSFMASRGIQPSGLKEGPSTSDMLSIIRHSIRKSWWLSNLRTRQNRDIEIIARTLNFVKKNAEIYASDLNVRRRRWQKQKQHEFLENMLVTNEEGLSFLLSEMKATSVSNPAIRKAELMVRCRGCEDYAKSKGHISLFITLTCPSKYHRAYSTSGDPTKNWNG
;
A
#
# COMPACT_ATOMS: atom_id res chain seq x y z
N MET A 1 3.55 23.29 24.73
CA MET A 1 4.04 23.52 23.35
C MET A 1 3.95 25.02 23.08
N THR A 2 4.91 25.60 22.35
CA THR A 2 4.85 27.01 21.94
C THR A 2 3.58 27.24 21.11
N GLU A 3 2.79 28.27 21.41
CA GLU A 3 1.52 28.49 20.72
C GLU A 3 1.75 28.85 19.23
N ILE A 4 0.95 28.26 18.33
CA ILE A 4 0.96 28.63 16.91
C ILE A 4 0.30 30.01 16.78
N HIS A 5 1.03 30.94 16.17
CA HIS A 5 0.54 32.29 15.91
C HIS A 5 -0.79 32.26 15.16
N ARG A 6 -1.73 33.15 15.51
CA ARG A 6 -3.09 33.18 14.97
C ARG A 6 -3.13 33.09 13.44
N ASP A 7 -2.32 33.91 12.77
CA ASP A 7 -2.26 33.99 11.30
C ASP A 7 -1.71 32.71 10.64
N ASP A 8 -0.90 31.93 11.36
CA ASP A 8 -0.29 30.71 10.82
C ASP A 8 -1.20 29.48 10.99
N ARG A 9 -2.25 29.55 11.83
CA ARG A 9 -3.09 28.38 12.17
C ARG A 9 -3.76 27.75 10.96
N LEU A 10 -4.36 28.57 10.09
CA LEU A 10 -5.03 28.07 8.87
C LEU A 10 -4.02 27.41 7.92
N PHE A 11 -2.86 28.06 7.74
CA PHE A 11 -1.78 27.53 6.91
C PHE A 11 -1.27 26.17 7.44
N VAL A 12 -1.00 26.08 8.74
CA VAL A 12 -0.52 24.83 9.36
C VAL A 12 -1.56 23.71 9.20
N ASP A 13 -2.85 23.99 9.39
CA ASP A 13 -3.87 22.97 9.23
C ASP A 13 -4.01 22.53 7.77
N GLU A 14 -4.03 23.47 6.82
CA GLU A 14 -4.06 23.18 5.38
C GLU A 14 -2.91 22.26 4.96
N LYS A 15 -1.67 22.56 5.37
CA LYS A 15 -0.50 21.77 4.99
C LYS A 15 -0.40 20.42 5.68
N THR A 16 -1.11 20.21 6.78
CA THR A 16 -1.02 18.97 7.56
C THR A 16 -2.26 18.08 7.50
N ASN A 17 -3.42 18.57 7.03
CA ASN A 17 -4.64 17.75 6.95
C ASN A 17 -4.51 16.57 5.98
N THR A 18 -3.57 16.67 5.04
CA THR A 18 -3.36 15.68 3.99
C THR A 18 -2.54 14.49 4.47
N LEU A 19 -2.01 14.55 5.69
CA LEU A 19 -1.15 13.54 6.28
C LEU A 19 -1.96 12.58 7.16
N PRO A 20 -1.54 11.31 7.25
CA PRO A 20 -2.04 10.43 8.30
C PRO A 20 -1.86 11.06 9.69
N ASP A 21 -2.78 10.83 10.61
CA ASP A 21 -2.81 11.51 11.92
C ASP A 21 -1.53 11.26 12.74
N ILE A 22 -0.99 10.05 12.65
CA ILE A 22 0.26 9.67 13.31
C ILE A 22 1.44 10.47 12.75
N PHE A 23 1.44 10.74 11.43
CA PHE A 23 2.47 11.54 10.78
C PHE A 23 2.27 13.02 11.09
N LYS A 24 1.03 13.53 11.03
CA LYS A 24 0.67 14.91 11.46
C LYS A 24 1.22 15.21 12.84
N LYS A 25 1.03 14.31 13.82
CA LYS A 25 1.58 14.46 15.18
C LYS A 25 3.11 14.64 15.18
N LYS A 26 3.85 13.81 14.43
CA LYS A 26 5.32 13.92 14.35
C LYS A 26 5.78 15.23 13.69
N ILE A 27 5.11 15.63 12.61
CA ILE A 27 5.41 16.86 11.87
C ILE A 27 5.14 18.10 12.72
N ILE A 28 4.04 18.13 13.48
CA ILE A 28 3.71 19.24 14.37
C ILE A 28 4.72 19.37 15.52
N VAL A 29 5.24 18.26 16.05
CA VAL A 29 6.32 18.30 17.05
C VAL A 29 7.58 18.97 16.49
N GLU A 30 8.00 18.60 15.26
CA GLU A 30 9.16 19.21 14.61
C GLU A 30 8.91 20.68 14.23
N TYR A 31 7.68 21.02 13.80
CA TYR A 31 7.27 22.40 13.56
C TYR A 31 7.42 23.27 14.82
N HIS A 32 6.91 22.81 15.97
CA HIS A 32 7.06 23.54 17.23
C HIS A 32 8.51 23.67 17.68
N LYS A 33 9.35 22.65 17.43
CA LYS A 33 10.78 22.71 17.71
C LYS A 33 11.46 23.82 16.90
N ARG A 34 11.14 23.94 15.61
CA ARG A 34 11.63 25.02 14.73
C ARG A 34 11.10 26.38 15.15
N LEU A 35 9.82 26.46 15.50
CA LEU A 35 9.21 27.69 15.99
C LEU A 35 9.90 28.22 17.26
N LYS A 36 10.29 27.32 18.17
CA LYS A 36 11.00 27.67 19.41
C LYS A 36 12.47 28.05 19.18
N ASN A 37 13.17 27.32 18.32
CA ASN A 37 14.63 27.40 18.20
C ASN A 37 15.11 28.30 17.04
N GLN A 38 14.23 28.63 16.10
CA GLN A 38 14.54 29.37 14.88
C GLN A 38 13.58 30.56 14.75
N SER A 39 12.69 30.54 13.76
CA SER A 39 11.71 31.60 13.54
C SER A 39 10.39 31.04 13.01
N ARG A 40 9.34 31.86 13.07
CA ARG A 40 8.04 31.57 12.43
C ARG A 40 8.20 31.25 10.95
N ARG A 41 9.04 32.02 10.24
CA ARG A 41 9.34 31.82 8.82
C ARG A 41 9.94 30.44 8.55
N GLU A 42 10.95 30.04 9.33
CA GLU A 42 11.61 28.74 9.15
C GLU A 42 10.67 27.56 9.44
N ALA A 43 9.78 27.70 10.44
CA ALA A 43 8.78 26.70 10.73
C ALA A 43 7.76 26.56 9.58
N ASN A 44 7.29 27.66 9.01
CA ASN A 44 6.36 27.64 7.88
C ASN A 44 7.02 27.12 6.59
N LEU A 45 8.26 27.51 6.30
CA LEU A 45 9.02 26.99 5.16
C LEU A 45 9.25 25.48 5.26
N TYR A 46 9.45 24.95 6.47
CA TYR A 46 9.54 23.51 6.70
C TYR A 46 8.25 22.78 6.28
N LEU A 47 7.08 23.28 6.65
CA LEU A 47 5.79 22.69 6.23
C LEU A 47 5.56 22.82 4.73
N LEU A 48 5.89 23.98 4.15
CA LEU A 48 5.75 24.23 2.71
C LEU A 48 6.58 23.21 1.92
N ASN A 49 7.88 23.09 2.25
CA ASN A 49 8.78 22.15 1.60
C ASN A 49 8.26 20.72 1.71
N ILE A 50 7.78 20.30 2.88
CA ILE A 50 7.22 18.96 3.06
C ILE A 50 5.99 18.73 2.17
N SER A 51 5.07 19.70 2.13
CA SER A 51 3.84 19.58 1.32
C SER A 51 4.18 19.39 -0.16
N GLU A 52 5.09 20.20 -0.69
CA GLU A 52 5.53 20.14 -2.09
C GLU A 52 6.19 18.78 -2.43
N HIS A 53 7.04 18.26 -1.53
CA HIS A 53 7.67 16.96 -1.72
C HIS A 53 6.64 15.80 -1.67
N ILE A 54 5.59 15.92 -0.85
CA ILE A 54 4.53 14.91 -0.78
C ILE A 54 3.62 14.98 -2.01
N GLU A 55 3.25 16.17 -2.47
CA GLU A 55 2.45 16.38 -3.67
C GLU A 55 3.13 15.82 -4.91
N SER A 56 4.44 16.07 -5.07
CA SER A 56 5.23 15.51 -6.16
C SER A 56 5.39 13.98 -6.08
N ALA A 57 5.49 13.41 -4.87
CA ALA A 57 5.68 11.97 -4.70
C ALA A 57 4.40 11.14 -4.86
N VAL A 58 3.23 11.71 -4.51
CA VAL A 58 1.94 10.99 -4.55
C VAL A 58 1.18 11.34 -5.83
N LEU A 59 1.52 10.66 -6.93
CA LEU A 59 0.98 10.90 -8.28
C LEU A 59 -0.55 10.73 -8.43
N SER A 60 -1.18 9.96 -7.54
CA SER A 60 -2.63 9.80 -7.54
C SER A 60 -3.10 9.60 -6.12
N ARG A 61 -3.35 10.70 -5.41
CA ARG A 61 -3.93 10.60 -4.07
C ARG A 61 -5.25 9.85 -4.23
N LEU A 62 -5.32 8.66 -3.63
CA LEU A 62 -6.61 8.25 -3.10
C LEU A 62 -7.17 9.46 -2.34
N SER A 63 -8.45 9.77 -2.55
CA SER A 63 -9.15 10.86 -1.86
C SER A 63 -8.63 10.97 -0.42
N LEU A 64 -8.06 12.12 -0.04
CA LEU A 64 -7.30 12.38 1.20
C LEU A 64 -7.90 11.74 2.46
N LYS A 65 -9.22 11.54 2.48
CA LYS A 65 -9.99 10.85 3.52
C LYS A 65 -9.59 9.39 3.76
N THR A 66 -8.93 8.72 2.82
CA THR A 66 -8.60 7.30 2.92
C THR A 66 -7.27 7.01 3.62
N LEU A 67 -6.37 7.98 3.81
CA LEU A 67 -5.09 7.67 4.48
C LEU A 67 -5.27 7.28 5.94
N ASN A 68 -6.27 7.85 6.60
CA ASN A 68 -6.67 7.51 7.97
C ASN A 68 -7.77 6.44 8.04
N ALA A 69 -8.33 6.01 6.89
CA ALA A 69 -9.43 5.04 6.86
C ALA A 69 -9.03 3.72 7.52
N ASP A 70 -9.88 3.24 8.41
CA ASP A 70 -9.75 1.92 9.01
C ASP A 70 -10.26 0.83 8.05
N GLU A 71 -10.39 -0.40 8.57
CA GLU A 71 -10.81 -1.53 7.74
C GLU A 71 -12.29 -1.46 7.36
N ASP A 72 -13.15 -0.88 8.19
CA ASP A 72 -14.58 -0.78 7.93
C ASP A 72 -14.89 0.39 7.00
N ASP A 73 -14.19 1.51 7.16
CA ASP A 73 -14.20 2.62 6.20
C ASP A 73 -13.85 2.15 4.79
N LEU A 74 -12.81 1.31 4.65
CA LEU A 74 -12.40 0.77 3.36
C LEU A 74 -13.43 -0.20 2.78
N LYS A 75 -14.16 -0.96 3.60
CA LYS A 75 -15.25 -1.83 3.13
C LYS A 75 -16.43 -1.02 2.63
N ILE A 76 -16.79 0.07 3.31
CA ILE A 76 -17.87 0.98 2.90
C ILE A 76 -17.49 1.65 1.58
N LEU A 77 -16.27 2.18 1.49
CA LEU A 77 -15.77 2.78 0.26
C LEU A 77 -15.75 1.76 -0.89
N ALA A 78 -15.23 0.55 -0.66
CA ALA A 78 -15.18 -0.50 -1.67
C ALA A 78 -16.58 -0.88 -2.22
N GLU A 79 -17.60 -0.84 -1.37
CA GLU A 79 -18.99 -1.05 -1.77
C GLU A 79 -19.47 0.09 -2.66
N SER A 80 -19.26 1.34 -2.23
CA SER A 80 -19.66 2.52 -2.98
C SER A 80 -19.00 2.60 -4.36
N GLU A 81 -17.70 2.31 -4.45
CA GLU A 81 -16.96 2.35 -5.72
C GLU A 81 -17.41 1.22 -6.68
N ALA A 82 -17.81 0.06 -6.14
CA ALA A 82 -18.39 -1.02 -6.92
C ALA A 82 -19.79 -0.64 -7.46
N GLN A 83 -20.62 -0.02 -6.61
CA GLN A 83 -21.96 0.46 -6.99
C GLN A 83 -21.87 1.50 -8.13
N GLU A 84 -20.89 2.40 -8.07
CA GLU A 84 -20.69 3.37 -9.15
C GLU A 84 -20.28 2.72 -10.47
N CYS A 85 -19.46 1.67 -10.41
CA CYS A 85 -19.12 0.90 -11.60
C CYS A 85 -20.35 0.18 -12.18
N ILE A 86 -21.27 -0.31 -11.34
CA ILE A 86 -22.55 -0.87 -11.78
C ILE A 86 -23.38 0.19 -12.51
N PHE A 87 -23.46 1.40 -11.96
CA PHE A 87 -24.18 2.51 -12.59
C PHE A 87 -23.55 2.90 -13.94
N ILE A 88 -22.23 3.02 -14.03
CA ILE A 88 -21.52 3.28 -15.30
C ILE A 88 -21.80 2.18 -16.33
N TRP A 89 -21.82 0.93 -15.90
CA TRP A 89 -22.12 -0.23 -16.75
C TRP A 89 -23.56 -0.19 -17.27
N GLN A 90 -24.54 0.00 -16.39
CA GLN A 90 -25.97 0.00 -16.74
C GLN A 90 -26.39 1.22 -17.57
N SER A 91 -25.80 2.39 -17.31
CA SER A 91 -26.11 3.64 -18.06
C SER A 91 -25.52 3.68 -19.47
N SER A 92 -24.65 2.72 -19.80
CA SER A 92 -24.05 2.64 -21.13
C SER A 92 -24.98 1.86 -22.06
N ASN A 93 -25.93 2.56 -22.70
CA ASN A 93 -26.83 1.97 -23.69
C ASN A 93 -26.03 1.25 -24.80
N SER A 94 -26.42 0.01 -25.08
CA SER A 94 -25.57 -1.04 -25.63
C SER A 94 -25.51 -1.06 -27.17
N GLU A 95 -24.43 -0.50 -27.72
CA GLU A 95 -23.91 -0.92 -29.05
C GLU A 95 -22.43 -1.33 -28.98
N SER A 96 -21.67 -0.87 -27.96
CA SER A 96 -20.24 -1.16 -27.86
C SER A 96 -19.74 -1.23 -26.42
N LEU A 97 -19.00 -2.29 -26.09
CA LEU A 97 -18.33 -2.48 -24.80
C LEU A 97 -17.20 -1.48 -24.53
N LYS A 98 -16.71 -0.80 -25.57
CA LYS A 98 -15.61 0.17 -25.46
C LYS A 98 -15.96 1.33 -24.55
N LYS A 99 -17.19 1.85 -24.63
CA LYS A 99 -17.65 3.02 -23.87
C LYS A 99 -17.70 2.79 -22.35
N PRO A 100 -18.39 1.75 -21.84
CA PRO A 100 -18.35 1.47 -20.40
C PRO A 100 -16.94 1.11 -19.92
N TYR A 101 -16.17 0.36 -20.72
CA TYR A 101 -14.80 -0.01 -20.39
C TYR A 101 -13.90 1.21 -20.17
N THR A 102 -13.89 2.17 -21.09
CA THR A 102 -13.06 3.38 -20.95
C THR A 102 -13.50 4.24 -19.78
N ARG A 103 -14.81 4.41 -19.55
CA ARG A 103 -15.33 5.16 -18.39
C ARG A 103 -14.94 4.52 -17.07
N ILE A 104 -15.03 3.20 -16.96
CA ILE A 104 -14.62 2.45 -15.76
C ILE A 104 -13.11 2.60 -15.52
N LEU A 105 -12.29 2.52 -16.58
CA LEU A 105 -10.84 2.74 -16.44
C LEU A 105 -10.51 4.16 -15.96
N SER A 106 -11.15 5.17 -16.53
CA SER A 106 -10.97 6.56 -16.07
C SER A 106 -11.41 6.74 -14.61
N PHE A 107 -12.50 6.07 -14.21
CA PHE A 107 -12.97 6.08 -12.83
C PHE A 107 -11.95 5.43 -11.88
N MET A 108 -11.44 4.23 -12.20
CA MET A 108 -10.37 3.58 -11.44
C MET A 108 -9.11 4.44 -11.35
N ALA A 109 -8.70 5.05 -12.46
CA ALA A 109 -7.54 5.94 -12.50
C ALA A 109 -7.73 7.17 -11.60
N SER A 110 -8.94 7.73 -11.51
CA SER A 110 -9.28 8.82 -10.60
C SER A 110 -9.14 8.45 -9.11
N ARG A 111 -9.18 7.15 -8.80
CA ARG A 111 -8.94 6.59 -7.46
C ARG A 111 -7.49 6.15 -7.25
N GLY A 112 -6.61 6.42 -8.22
CA GLY A 112 -5.21 5.99 -8.20
C GLY A 112 -5.02 4.48 -8.34
N ILE A 113 -6.04 3.78 -8.85
CA ILE A 113 -6.01 2.33 -9.07
C ILE A 113 -5.82 2.06 -10.56
N GLN A 114 -4.82 1.25 -10.87
CA GLN A 114 -4.54 0.77 -12.22
C GLN A 114 -4.68 -0.76 -12.23
N PRO A 115 -5.65 -1.32 -12.96
CA PRO A 115 -5.80 -2.78 -13.08
C PRO A 115 -4.54 -3.42 -13.67
N SER A 116 -4.19 -4.60 -13.19
CA SER A 116 -3.12 -5.41 -13.76
C SER A 116 -3.55 -6.04 -15.09
N GLY A 117 -2.62 -6.14 -16.05
CA GLY A 117 -2.85 -6.89 -17.30
C GLY A 117 -3.63 -6.14 -18.38
N LEU A 118 -3.64 -4.81 -18.33
CA LEU A 118 -4.16 -4.00 -19.45
C LEU A 118 -3.33 -4.26 -20.72
N LYS A 119 -4.02 -4.43 -21.85
CA LYS A 119 -3.42 -4.69 -23.15
C LYS A 119 -3.63 -3.49 -24.08
N GLU A 120 -2.66 -3.23 -24.93
CA GLU A 120 -2.83 -2.35 -26.08
C GLU A 120 -3.76 -3.05 -27.09
N GLY A 121 -4.93 -2.49 -27.34
CA GLY A 121 -5.97 -3.13 -28.17
C GLY A 121 -6.70 -4.30 -27.47
N PRO A 122 -7.45 -4.06 -26.37
CA PRO A 122 -8.10 -5.13 -25.62
C PRO A 122 -9.19 -5.83 -26.44
N SER A 123 -9.28 -7.15 -26.30
CA SER A 123 -10.40 -7.94 -26.85
C SER A 123 -11.68 -7.73 -26.04
N THR A 124 -12.82 -8.19 -26.57
CA THR A 124 -14.10 -8.22 -25.84
C THR A 124 -13.99 -8.93 -24.48
N SER A 125 -13.27 -10.05 -24.43
CA SER A 125 -13.05 -10.80 -23.18
C SER A 125 -12.24 -10.00 -22.17
N ASP A 126 -11.19 -9.30 -22.63
CA ASP A 126 -10.36 -8.45 -21.77
C ASP A 126 -11.20 -7.31 -21.15
N MET A 127 -12.04 -6.65 -21.97
CA MET A 127 -12.93 -5.58 -21.49
C MET A 127 -13.93 -6.11 -20.45
N LEU A 128 -14.58 -7.23 -20.74
CA LEU A 128 -15.53 -7.85 -19.81
C LEU A 128 -14.87 -8.31 -18.51
N SER A 129 -13.60 -8.73 -18.55
CA SER A 129 -12.84 -9.07 -17.35
C SER A 129 -12.71 -7.87 -16.41
N ILE A 130 -12.29 -6.71 -16.94
CA ILE A 130 -12.15 -5.48 -16.15
C ILE A 130 -13.50 -5.02 -15.61
N ILE A 131 -14.56 -5.07 -16.42
CA ILE A 131 -15.93 -4.70 -15.98
C ILE A 131 -16.41 -5.64 -14.87
N ARG A 132 -16.19 -6.94 -14.98
CA ARG A 132 -16.55 -7.90 -13.92
C ARG A 132 -15.75 -7.66 -12.63
N HIS A 133 -14.49 -7.25 -12.74
CA HIS A 133 -13.70 -6.88 -11.57
C HIS A 133 -14.19 -5.58 -10.92
N SER A 134 -14.56 -4.58 -11.73
CA SER A 134 -14.98 -3.25 -11.26
C SER A 134 -16.27 -3.27 -10.45
N ILE A 135 -17.17 -4.22 -10.69
CA ILE A 135 -18.43 -4.33 -9.95
C ILE A 135 -18.31 -5.15 -8.65
N ARG A 136 -17.13 -5.69 -8.33
CA ARG A 136 -16.92 -6.51 -7.13
C ARG A 136 -16.27 -5.72 -6.01
N LYS A 137 -16.97 -5.60 -4.89
CA LYS A 137 -16.44 -5.06 -3.61
C LYS A 137 -15.09 -5.64 -3.22
N SER A 138 -14.93 -6.96 -3.32
CA SER A 138 -13.69 -7.66 -2.91
C SER A 138 -12.47 -7.23 -3.74
N TRP A 139 -12.67 -6.90 -5.02
CA TRP A 139 -11.61 -6.39 -5.89
C TRP A 139 -11.21 -4.98 -5.48
N TRP A 140 -12.19 -4.09 -5.25
CA TRP A 140 -11.94 -2.74 -4.76
C TRP A 140 -11.23 -2.74 -3.41
N LEU A 141 -11.71 -3.53 -2.45
CA LEU A 141 -11.12 -3.61 -1.11
C LEU A 141 -9.64 -4.01 -1.16
N SER A 142 -9.28 -4.99 -2.00
CA SER A 142 -7.88 -5.40 -2.18
C SER A 142 -7.00 -4.29 -2.77
N ASN A 143 -7.52 -3.59 -3.78
CA ASN A 143 -6.79 -2.50 -4.44
C ASN A 143 -6.68 -1.25 -3.57
N LEU A 144 -7.75 -0.86 -2.86
CA LEU A 144 -7.77 0.25 -1.92
C LEU A 144 -6.78 0.03 -0.77
N ARG A 145 -6.77 -1.16 -0.15
CA ARG A 145 -5.77 -1.51 0.88
C ARG A 145 -4.35 -1.39 0.34
N THR A 146 -4.10 -1.93 -0.85
CA THR A 146 -2.77 -1.89 -1.49
C THR A 146 -2.34 -0.45 -1.74
N ARG A 147 -3.25 0.36 -2.26
CA ARG A 147 -2.98 1.75 -2.60
C ARG A 147 -2.76 2.61 -1.37
N GLN A 148 -3.61 2.49 -0.35
CA GLN A 148 -3.45 3.18 0.92
C GLN A 148 -2.11 2.85 1.59
N ASN A 149 -1.74 1.56 1.67
CA ASN A 149 -0.46 1.16 2.24
C ASN A 149 0.73 1.75 1.47
N ARG A 150 0.65 1.79 0.13
CA ARG A 150 1.67 2.41 -0.72
C ARG A 150 1.76 3.92 -0.48
N ASP A 151 0.64 4.62 -0.43
CA ASP A 151 0.62 6.07 -0.20
C ASP A 151 1.17 6.43 1.17
N ILE A 152 0.79 5.69 2.22
CA ILE A 152 1.36 5.84 3.56
C ILE A 152 2.88 5.64 3.52
N GLU A 153 3.37 4.63 2.81
CA GLU A 153 4.80 4.33 2.76
C GLU A 153 5.58 5.36 1.94
N ILE A 154 5.02 5.84 0.83
CA ILE A 154 5.58 6.93 0.03
C ILE A 154 5.72 8.16 0.92
N ILE A 155 4.66 8.54 1.64
CA ILE A 155 4.69 9.69 2.56
C ILE A 155 5.74 9.48 3.65
N ALA A 156 5.78 8.30 4.28
CA ALA A 156 6.75 8.00 5.34
C ALA A 156 8.20 8.07 4.87
N ARG A 157 8.49 7.58 3.65
CA ARG A 157 9.80 7.71 3.00
C ARG A 157 10.10 9.17 2.67
N THR A 158 9.17 9.89 2.06
CA THR A 158 9.34 11.32 1.74
C THR A 158 9.64 12.16 2.99
N LEU A 159 8.98 11.85 4.11
CA LEU A 159 9.20 12.48 5.41
C LEU A 159 10.44 11.98 6.16
N ASN A 160 11.21 11.05 5.58
CA ASN A 160 12.40 10.45 6.18
C ASN A 160 12.14 9.75 7.53
N PHE A 161 10.96 9.15 7.70
CA PHE A 161 10.62 8.35 8.89
C PHE A 161 11.19 6.93 8.80
N VAL A 162 11.27 6.40 7.58
CA VAL A 162 11.77 5.05 7.30
C VAL A 162 13.29 5.08 7.17
N LYS A 163 13.99 4.76 8.27
CA LYS A 163 15.45 4.80 8.37
C LYS A 163 15.96 3.92 9.50
N LYS A 164 17.23 3.53 9.42
CA LYS A 164 17.86 2.54 10.33
C LYS A 164 17.74 2.90 11.81
N ASN A 165 17.89 4.17 12.18
CA ASN A 165 17.81 4.65 13.56
C ASN A 165 16.37 5.01 14.01
N ALA A 166 15.36 4.67 13.21
CA ALA A 166 13.95 4.84 13.53
C ALA A 166 13.15 3.63 12.98
N GLU A 167 12.28 3.85 11.99
CA GLU A 167 11.43 2.81 11.40
C GLU A 167 12.20 2.09 10.29
N ILE A 168 13.01 1.09 10.66
CA ILE A 168 14.08 0.53 9.80
C ILE A 168 13.60 -0.04 8.44
N TYR A 169 12.45 -0.71 8.38
CA TYR A 169 12.02 -1.46 7.18
C TYR A 169 10.76 -0.93 6.52
N ALA A 170 9.83 -0.44 7.33
CA ALA A 170 8.54 0.06 6.88
C ALA A 170 7.99 0.99 7.96
N SER A 171 7.06 1.85 7.57
CA SER A 171 6.43 2.74 8.53
C SER A 171 5.71 1.99 9.65
N ASP A 172 5.81 2.50 10.87
CA ASP A 172 5.13 1.92 12.05
C ASP A 172 3.62 1.79 11.84
N LEU A 173 3.04 2.75 11.12
CA LEU A 173 1.62 2.76 10.76
C LEU A 173 1.26 1.52 9.93
N ASN A 174 1.97 1.27 8.84
CA ASN A 174 1.74 0.08 8.01
C ASN A 174 2.03 -1.22 8.77
N VAL A 175 3.05 -1.25 9.64
CA VAL A 175 3.36 -2.42 10.48
C VAL A 175 2.18 -2.72 11.42
N ARG A 176 1.62 -1.72 12.09
CA ARG A 176 0.46 -1.89 12.99
C ARG A 176 -0.77 -2.38 12.22
N ARG A 177 -1.09 -1.75 11.07
CA ARG A 177 -2.20 -2.19 10.19
C ARG A 177 -2.04 -3.65 9.77
N ARG A 178 -0.82 -4.05 9.37
CA ARG A 178 -0.54 -5.43 8.96
C ARG A 178 -0.64 -6.43 10.11
N ARG A 179 -0.20 -6.07 11.32
CA ARG A 179 -0.36 -6.90 12.52
C ARG A 179 -1.84 -7.12 12.85
N TRP A 180 -2.62 -6.04 12.86
CA TRP A 180 -4.07 -6.11 13.06
C TRP A 180 -4.76 -7.01 12.03
N GLN A 181 -4.44 -6.84 10.74
CA GLN A 181 -4.98 -7.68 9.68
C GLN A 181 -4.64 -9.16 9.87
N LYS A 182 -3.39 -9.48 10.24
CA LYS A 182 -2.98 -10.87 10.52
C LYS A 182 -3.71 -11.45 11.73
N GLN A 183 -3.91 -10.66 12.77
CA GLN A 183 -4.68 -11.08 13.94
C GLN A 183 -6.14 -11.38 13.57
N LYS A 184 -6.80 -10.49 12.85
CA LYS A 184 -8.18 -10.72 12.37
C LYS A 184 -8.30 -11.91 11.45
N GLN A 185 -7.31 -12.11 10.57
CA GLN A 185 -7.25 -13.32 9.76
C GLN A 185 -7.09 -14.58 10.61
N HIS A 186 -6.26 -14.54 11.65
CA HIS A 186 -6.10 -15.68 12.57
C HIS A 186 -7.39 -15.99 13.31
N GLU A 187 -8.04 -14.99 13.90
CA GLU A 187 -9.35 -15.12 14.56
C GLU A 187 -10.39 -15.72 13.61
N PHE A 188 -10.41 -15.31 12.34
CA PHE A 188 -11.32 -15.90 11.35
C PHE A 188 -11.06 -17.40 11.12
N LEU A 189 -9.79 -17.80 11.01
CA LEU A 189 -9.43 -19.20 10.73
C LEU A 189 -9.68 -20.12 11.93
N GLU A 190 -9.49 -19.63 13.15
CA GLU A 190 -9.79 -20.35 14.40
C GLU A 190 -11.29 -20.56 14.62
N ASN A 191 -12.13 -19.70 14.04
CA ASN A 191 -13.58 -19.80 14.18
C ASN A 191 -14.26 -20.51 13.01
N MET A 192 -13.49 -21.12 12.10
CA MET A 192 -14.01 -21.79 10.91
C MET A 192 -13.63 -23.27 10.89
N LEU A 193 -14.63 -24.14 10.76
CA LEU A 193 -14.45 -25.57 10.52
C LEU A 193 -14.53 -25.87 9.03
N VAL A 194 -13.71 -26.82 8.59
CA VAL A 194 -13.78 -27.41 7.25
C VAL A 194 -14.05 -28.90 7.40
N THR A 195 -15.04 -29.39 6.69
CA THR A 195 -15.43 -30.80 6.68
C THR A 195 -15.12 -31.41 5.31
N ASN A 196 -14.47 -32.57 5.29
CA ASN A 196 -14.21 -33.31 4.05
C ASN A 196 -15.42 -34.19 3.64
N GLU A 197 -15.32 -34.85 2.50
CA GLU A 197 -16.38 -35.74 1.97
C GLU A 197 -16.67 -36.97 2.86
N GLU A 198 -15.73 -37.33 3.74
CA GLU A 198 -15.84 -38.44 4.68
C GLU A 198 -16.45 -38.01 6.04
N GLY A 199 -16.82 -36.74 6.20
CA GLY A 199 -17.39 -36.19 7.43
C GLY A 199 -16.38 -35.79 8.51
N LEU A 200 -15.07 -35.89 8.24
CA LEU A 200 -14.03 -35.42 9.15
C LEU A 200 -13.97 -33.89 9.14
N SER A 201 -14.01 -33.28 10.32
CA SER A 201 -13.99 -31.83 10.50
C SER A 201 -12.72 -31.38 11.21
N PHE A 202 -12.07 -30.35 10.66
CA PHE A 202 -10.85 -29.77 11.21
C PHE A 202 -11.00 -28.26 11.31
N LEU A 203 -10.24 -27.63 12.22
CA LEU A 203 -10.13 -26.18 12.21
C LEU A 203 -9.36 -25.74 10.96
N LEU A 204 -9.82 -24.67 10.32
CA LEU A 204 -9.15 -24.14 9.14
C LEU A 204 -7.73 -23.62 9.49
N SER A 205 -7.50 -23.22 10.74
CA SER A 205 -6.18 -22.85 11.25
C SER A 205 -5.20 -24.03 11.28
N GLU A 206 -5.66 -25.23 11.68
CA GLU A 206 -4.87 -26.46 11.68
C GLU A 206 -4.46 -26.85 10.25
N MET A 207 -5.41 -26.81 9.31
CA MET A 207 -5.16 -27.08 7.89
C MET A 207 -4.17 -26.08 7.27
N LYS A 208 -4.24 -24.81 7.70
CA LYS A 208 -3.25 -23.81 7.29
C LYS A 208 -1.86 -24.13 7.84
N ALA A 209 -1.77 -24.63 9.06
CA ALA A 209 -0.49 -24.92 9.72
C ALA A 209 0.30 -26.05 9.04
N THR A 210 -0.40 -27.02 8.45
CA THR A 210 0.17 -28.22 7.80
C THR A 210 0.43 -28.06 6.30
N SER A 211 -0.06 -26.99 5.67
CA SER A 211 0.07 -26.77 4.22
C SER A 211 1.09 -25.67 3.86
N VAL A 212 1.35 -25.48 2.56
CA VAL A 212 2.14 -24.36 2.02
C VAL A 212 1.57 -22.98 2.34
N SER A 213 0.39 -22.91 2.93
CA SER A 213 -0.17 -21.69 3.51
C SER A 213 0.62 -21.22 4.73
N ASN A 214 1.32 -22.12 5.42
CA ASN A 214 2.32 -21.81 6.43
C ASN A 214 3.62 -21.32 5.78
N PRO A 215 4.08 -20.08 6.05
CA PRO A 215 5.31 -19.55 5.46
C PRO A 215 6.57 -20.37 5.79
N ALA A 216 6.61 -21.05 6.93
CA ALA A 216 7.73 -21.91 7.31
C ALA A 216 7.82 -23.14 6.38
N ILE A 217 6.70 -23.83 6.15
CA ILE A 217 6.61 -24.96 5.22
C ILE A 217 6.93 -24.51 3.79
N ARG A 218 6.32 -23.40 3.35
CA ARG A 218 6.60 -22.84 2.02
C ARG A 218 8.08 -22.50 1.81
N LYS A 219 8.75 -21.95 2.83
CA LYS A 219 10.19 -21.67 2.79
C LYS A 219 10.99 -22.97 2.70
N ALA A 220 10.64 -23.98 3.51
CA ALA A 220 11.31 -25.28 3.46
C ALA A 220 11.19 -25.91 2.07
N GLU A 221 9.99 -25.93 1.49
CA GLU A 221 9.78 -26.43 0.12
C GLU A 221 10.57 -25.66 -0.93
N LEU A 222 10.60 -24.33 -0.85
CA LEU A 222 11.40 -23.50 -1.74
C LEU A 222 12.89 -23.89 -1.68
N MET A 223 13.43 -24.06 -0.47
CA MET A 223 14.83 -24.43 -0.28
C MET A 223 15.12 -25.84 -0.83
N VAL A 224 14.21 -26.80 -0.63
CA VAL A 224 14.32 -28.15 -1.20
C VAL A 224 14.34 -28.10 -2.73
N ARG A 225 13.46 -27.29 -3.35
CA ARG A 225 13.45 -27.09 -4.81
C ARG A 225 14.73 -26.44 -5.31
N CYS A 226 15.21 -25.39 -4.64
CA CYS A 226 16.49 -24.76 -4.96
C CYS A 226 17.63 -25.77 -4.94
N ARG A 227 17.65 -26.66 -3.93
CA ARG A 227 18.66 -27.72 -3.83
C ARG A 227 18.56 -28.73 -4.97
N GLY A 228 17.36 -29.21 -5.30
CA GLY A 228 17.17 -30.11 -6.44
C GLY A 228 17.62 -29.50 -7.77
N CYS A 229 17.35 -28.21 -7.99
CA CYS A 229 17.85 -27.49 -9.16
C CYS A 229 19.37 -27.39 -9.18
N GLU A 230 20.00 -27.14 -8.04
CA GLU A 230 21.45 -27.12 -7.89
C GLU A 230 22.07 -28.48 -8.22
N ASP A 231 21.54 -29.57 -7.65
CA ASP A 231 22.04 -30.93 -7.88
C ASP A 231 21.90 -31.32 -9.37
N TYR A 232 20.77 -30.96 -10.01
CA TYR A 232 20.57 -31.15 -11.44
C TYR A 232 21.58 -30.36 -12.29
N ALA A 233 21.78 -29.07 -11.99
CA ALA A 233 22.73 -28.22 -12.70
C ALA A 233 24.15 -28.78 -12.62
N LYS A 234 24.58 -29.21 -11.43
CA LYS A 234 25.88 -29.87 -11.21
C LYS A 234 26.01 -31.15 -12.03
N SER A 235 24.95 -31.96 -12.13
CA SER A 235 24.96 -33.19 -12.96
C SER A 235 25.19 -32.91 -14.46
N LYS A 236 24.91 -31.69 -14.92
CA LYS A 236 25.12 -31.23 -16.30
C LYS A 236 26.42 -30.43 -16.49
N GLY A 237 27.26 -30.33 -15.45
CA GLY A 237 28.49 -29.54 -15.47
C GLY A 237 28.26 -28.03 -15.40
N HIS A 238 27.08 -27.58 -15.00
CA HIS A 238 26.76 -26.16 -14.84
C HIS A 238 27.05 -25.66 -13.42
N ILE A 239 27.20 -24.34 -13.27
CA ILE A 239 27.31 -23.64 -11.97
C ILE A 239 25.92 -23.18 -11.53
N SER A 240 25.59 -23.37 -10.25
CA SER A 240 24.38 -22.84 -9.62
C SER A 240 24.67 -21.58 -8.81
N LEU A 241 23.84 -20.55 -8.92
CA LEU A 241 23.97 -19.28 -8.21
C LEU A 241 22.68 -18.92 -7.49
N PHE A 242 22.78 -18.45 -6.25
CA PHE A 242 21.67 -17.86 -5.50
C PHE A 242 21.92 -16.36 -5.30
N ILE A 243 21.21 -15.51 -6.04
CA ILE A 243 21.46 -14.08 -6.09
C ILE A 243 20.36 -13.34 -5.34
N THR A 244 20.75 -12.45 -4.42
CA THR A 244 19.83 -11.48 -3.81
C THR A 244 20.10 -10.10 -4.40
N LEU A 245 19.17 -9.60 -5.21
CA LEU A 245 19.25 -8.25 -5.79
C LEU A 245 18.66 -7.24 -4.80
N THR A 246 19.47 -6.26 -4.39
CA THR A 246 19.03 -5.12 -3.56
C THR A 246 18.92 -3.84 -4.38
N CYS A 247 18.04 -2.92 -3.99
CA CYS A 247 17.91 -1.64 -4.67
C CYS A 247 19.23 -0.82 -4.61
N PRO A 248 19.65 -0.18 -5.72
CA PRO A 248 20.78 0.76 -5.73
C PRO A 248 20.66 1.88 -4.69
N SER A 249 21.79 2.46 -4.27
CA SER A 249 21.86 3.51 -3.23
C SER A 249 20.92 4.68 -3.47
N LYS A 250 20.72 5.11 -4.73
CA LYS A 250 19.82 6.21 -5.11
C LYS A 250 18.34 6.00 -4.74
N TYR A 251 17.92 4.78 -4.42
CA TYR A 251 16.54 4.48 -3.99
C TYR A 251 16.36 4.43 -2.47
N HIS A 252 17.46 4.52 -1.72
CA HIS A 252 17.46 4.59 -0.25
C HIS A 252 17.34 6.06 0.19
N ARG A 253 16.29 6.35 0.97
CA ARG A 253 15.99 7.73 1.39
C ARG A 253 17.04 8.31 2.33
N ALA A 254 17.62 7.48 3.19
CA ALA A 254 18.51 7.92 4.27
C ALA A 254 19.86 7.23 4.19
N TYR A 255 20.92 7.94 4.59
CA TYR A 255 22.20 7.29 4.86
C TYR A 255 22.07 6.33 6.04
N SER A 256 22.61 5.12 5.91
CA SER A 256 22.48 4.07 6.93
C SER A 256 23.11 4.44 8.28
N THR A 257 24.18 5.25 8.27
CA THR A 257 24.93 5.65 9.46
C THR A 257 24.30 6.85 10.16
N SER A 258 24.07 7.97 9.47
CA SER A 258 23.57 9.20 10.08
C SER A 258 22.03 9.28 10.15
N GLY A 259 21.34 8.59 9.24
CA GLY A 259 19.88 8.72 9.08
C GLY A 259 19.45 10.03 8.41
N ASP A 260 20.40 10.82 7.89
CA ASP A 260 20.11 12.04 7.14
C ASP A 260 19.57 11.69 5.74
N PRO A 261 18.68 12.53 5.18
CA PRO A 261 18.20 12.36 3.81
C PRO A 261 19.35 12.36 2.80
N THR A 262 19.30 11.46 1.82
CA THR A 262 20.24 11.42 0.70
C THR A 262 19.91 12.52 -0.32
N LYS A 263 20.94 13.14 -0.91
CA LYS A 263 20.76 14.24 -1.89
C LYS A 263 20.24 13.75 -3.24
N ASN A 264 20.67 12.56 -3.65
CA ASN A 264 20.35 11.97 -4.96
C ASN A 264 19.23 10.93 -4.84
N TRP A 265 18.32 11.11 -3.87
CA TRP A 265 17.18 10.22 -3.73
C TRP A 265 16.28 10.34 -4.96
N ASN A 266 16.13 9.23 -5.68
CA ASN A 266 15.28 9.13 -6.87
C ASN A 266 14.15 8.13 -6.62
N GLY A 267 13.58 8.22 -5.42
CA GLY A 267 12.74 7.18 -4.84
C GLY A 267 11.33 7.62 -4.55
#